data_AF-A0A0D3DLD3-F1
#
_entry.id   AF-A0A0D3DLD3-F1
#
_cell.length_a   1.000
_cell.length_b   1.000
_cell.length_c   1.000
_cell.angle_alpha   90.00
_cell.angle_beta   90.00
_cell.angle_gamma   90.00
#
_symmetry.space_group_name_H-M   'P 1'
#
loop_
_entity.id
_entity.type
_entity.pdbx_description
1 polymer ?
#
loop_
_entity_poly.entity_id
_entity_poly.type
_entity_poly.pdbx_seq_one_letter_code
_entity_poly.pdbx_strand_id
1 'polypeptide(L)'
;MVLNKIWRYGDLSAKVEVYEVNATTMRFKISDPKAREKILRRGMWNIVGVPMAVTKWTPKTEEDKQEEESIPMWIHLTKVPLNMFSWEGLSLIASHVGVPVRLHPETLACFSFEVAKVFVNVDVSKALPKEMNFSSKGKEFMVEFTIRGSPQGANIVINGDMVRKFVH
;
A
#
# COMPACT_ATOMS: atom_id res chain seq x y z
N MET A 1 -23.15 -9.00 -7.04
CA MET A 1 -22.15 -8.19 -6.30
C MET A 1 -20.75 -8.52 -6.84
N VAL A 2 -19.91 -7.52 -7.13
CA VAL A 2 -18.64 -7.74 -7.86
C VAL A 2 -17.50 -8.29 -6.98
N LEU A 3 -17.48 -7.97 -5.68
CA LEU A 3 -16.40 -8.42 -4.80
C LEU A 3 -16.36 -9.95 -4.62
N ASN A 4 -17.52 -10.61 -4.61
CA ASN A 4 -17.66 -12.08 -4.67
C ASN A 4 -17.20 -12.69 -6.02
N LYS A 5 -16.69 -11.88 -6.98
CA LYS A 5 -15.90 -12.34 -8.14
C LYS A 5 -14.40 -12.07 -7.96
N ILE A 6 -14.02 -10.93 -7.39
CA ILE A 6 -12.62 -10.49 -7.19
C ILE A 6 -11.92 -11.30 -6.09
N TRP A 7 -12.63 -11.63 -5.01
CA TRP A 7 -12.08 -12.30 -3.81
C TRP A 7 -12.53 -13.76 -3.68
N ARG A 8 -12.64 -14.48 -4.81
CA ARG A 8 -12.91 -15.92 -4.81
C ARG A 8 -11.65 -16.70 -4.44
N TYR A 9 -11.39 -16.79 -3.13
CA TYR A 9 -10.37 -17.64 -2.54
C TYR A 9 -11.06 -18.62 -1.57
N GLY A 10 -10.62 -19.88 -1.58
CA GLY A 10 -11.18 -20.90 -0.68
C GLY A 10 -12.60 -21.32 -1.07
N ASP A 11 -13.49 -21.33 -0.09
CA ASP A 11 -14.87 -21.81 -0.21
C ASP A 11 -15.71 -20.91 -1.15
N LEU A 12 -16.32 -21.52 -2.17
CA LEU A 12 -17.16 -20.82 -3.15
C LEU A 12 -18.53 -20.41 -2.60
N SER A 13 -18.94 -20.93 -1.44
CA SER A 13 -20.17 -20.56 -0.73
C SER A 13 -19.98 -19.36 0.20
N ALA A 14 -18.74 -19.06 0.60
CA ALA A 14 -18.40 -17.96 1.50
C ALA A 14 -18.69 -16.60 0.86
N LYS A 15 -19.78 -15.96 1.29
CA LYS A 15 -20.15 -14.60 0.87
C LYS A 15 -19.31 -13.59 1.65
N VAL A 16 -18.80 -12.57 0.97
CA VAL A 16 -18.29 -11.37 1.63
C VAL A 16 -19.49 -10.49 1.97
N GLU A 17 -19.70 -10.25 3.26
CA GLU A 17 -20.74 -9.33 3.76
C GLU A 17 -20.19 -7.90 3.76
N VAL A 18 -20.95 -6.95 3.21
CA VAL A 18 -20.51 -5.56 3.02
C VAL A 18 -21.40 -4.61 3.82
N TYR A 19 -20.80 -3.67 4.56
CA TYR A 19 -21.50 -2.62 5.29
C TYR A 19 -20.90 -1.26 4.96
N GLU A 20 -21.72 -0.26 4.65
CA GLU A 20 -21.23 1.12 4.54
C GLU A 20 -20.98 1.72 5.92
N VAL A 21 -20.02 2.64 6.03
CA VAL A 21 -19.74 3.39 7.27
C VAL A 21 -19.70 4.90 7.01
N ASN A 22 -19.18 5.33 5.85
CA ASN A 22 -19.34 6.67 5.29
C ASN A 22 -18.97 6.65 3.79
N ALA A 23 -19.09 7.79 3.11
CA ALA A 23 -18.91 7.93 1.66
C ALA A 23 -17.56 7.39 1.09
N THR A 24 -16.47 7.38 1.86
CA THR A 24 -15.16 6.85 1.45
C THR A 24 -14.87 5.45 1.98
N THR A 25 -15.84 4.82 2.67
CA THR A 25 -15.55 3.79 3.68
C THR A 25 -16.57 2.65 3.71
N MET A 26 -16.12 1.42 3.42
CA MET A 26 -16.93 0.20 3.45
C MET A 26 -16.26 -0.92 4.25
N ARG A 27 -17.01 -1.59 5.14
CA ARG A 27 -16.61 -2.81 5.88
C ARG A 27 -16.90 -4.08 5.06
N PHE A 28 -16.07 -5.11 5.20
CA PHE A 28 -16.07 -6.37 4.49
C PHE A 28 -15.75 -7.53 5.44
N LYS A 29 -16.79 -8.17 5.97
CA LYS A 29 -16.66 -9.36 6.81
C LYS A 29 -16.36 -10.57 5.92
N ILE A 30 -15.17 -11.15 6.09
CA ILE A 30 -14.64 -12.26 5.29
C ILE A 30 -14.42 -13.48 6.19
N SER A 31 -15.27 -14.49 6.01
CA SER A 31 -15.30 -15.69 6.87
C SER A 31 -14.12 -16.63 6.65
N ASP A 32 -13.65 -16.84 5.41
CA ASP A 32 -12.46 -17.66 5.14
C ASP A 32 -11.18 -16.94 5.62
N PRO A 33 -10.43 -17.50 6.58
CA PRO A 33 -9.16 -16.93 7.01
C PRO A 33 -8.12 -16.83 5.88
N LYS A 34 -8.11 -17.78 4.93
CA LYS A 34 -7.13 -17.81 3.82
C LYS A 34 -7.42 -16.74 2.77
N ALA A 35 -8.70 -16.47 2.48
CA ALA A 35 -9.12 -15.31 1.71
C ALA A 35 -8.69 -14.00 2.41
N ARG A 36 -9.03 -13.85 3.71
CA ARG A 36 -8.71 -12.66 4.51
C ARG A 36 -7.20 -12.38 4.55
N GLU A 37 -6.37 -13.39 4.80
CA GLU A 37 -4.91 -13.27 4.79
C GLU A 37 -4.37 -12.81 3.43
N LYS A 38 -4.81 -13.41 2.31
CA LYS A 38 -4.40 -13.02 0.96
C LYS A 38 -4.80 -11.58 0.61
N ILE A 39 -5.99 -11.17 1.04
CA ILE A 39 -6.54 -9.83 0.81
C ILE A 39 -5.72 -8.77 1.55
N LEU A 40 -5.45 -9.01 2.84
CA LEU A 40 -4.59 -8.16 3.68
C LEU A 40 -3.14 -8.11 3.17
N ARG A 41 -2.54 -9.26 2.83
CA ARG A 41 -1.15 -9.35 2.35
C ARG A 41 -0.92 -8.58 1.04
N ARG A 42 -1.94 -8.44 0.19
CA ARG A 42 -1.87 -7.60 -1.01
C ARG A 42 -1.94 -6.11 -0.66
N GLY A 43 -2.78 -5.73 0.30
CA GLY A 43 -3.02 -4.37 0.77
C GLY A 43 -3.73 -3.49 -0.26
N MET A 44 -3.08 -3.19 -1.38
CA MET A 44 -3.67 -2.40 -2.46
C MET A 44 -4.43 -3.28 -3.47
N TRP A 45 -5.70 -2.94 -3.67
CA TRP A 45 -6.63 -3.56 -4.62
C TRP A 45 -7.13 -2.55 -5.65
N ASN A 46 -7.73 -3.03 -6.73
CA ASN A 46 -8.60 -2.23 -7.59
C ASN A 46 -9.93 -2.97 -7.75
N ILE A 47 -11.03 -2.25 -7.48
CA ILE A 47 -12.39 -2.77 -7.39
C ILE A 47 -13.27 -1.83 -8.21
N VAL A 48 -13.69 -2.32 -9.39
CA VAL A 48 -14.53 -1.56 -10.34
C VAL A 48 -13.87 -0.23 -10.78
N GLY A 49 -12.60 -0.27 -11.16
CA GLY A 49 -11.82 0.90 -11.58
C GLY A 49 -11.26 1.72 -10.41
N VAL A 50 -11.90 1.67 -9.24
CA VAL A 50 -11.50 2.39 -8.03
C VAL A 50 -10.38 1.61 -7.32
N PRO A 51 -9.16 2.13 -7.15
CA PRO A 51 -8.17 1.54 -6.27
C PRO A 51 -8.62 1.68 -4.82
N MET A 52 -8.24 0.73 -3.96
CA MET A 52 -8.67 0.67 -2.57
C MET A 52 -7.56 0.10 -1.70
N ALA A 53 -7.27 0.77 -0.58
CA ALA A 53 -6.40 0.24 0.48
C ALA A 53 -7.19 -0.68 1.41
N VAL A 54 -6.52 -1.74 1.90
CA VAL A 54 -7.11 -2.80 2.73
C VAL A 54 -6.24 -3.10 3.94
N THR A 55 -6.80 -2.92 5.13
CA THR A 55 -6.15 -3.15 6.42
C THR A 55 -7.01 -4.02 7.33
N LYS A 56 -6.37 -4.67 8.30
CA LYS A 56 -7.05 -5.43 9.37
C LYS A 56 -7.64 -4.43 10.36
N TRP A 57 -8.80 -4.73 10.95
CA TRP A 57 -9.30 -3.95 12.07
C TRP A 57 -8.96 -4.51 13.45
N THR A 58 -8.88 -3.57 14.37
CA THR A 58 -8.88 -3.75 15.81
C THR A 58 -9.67 -2.56 16.39
N PRO A 59 -10.60 -2.74 17.36
CA PRO A 59 -11.12 -1.62 18.14
C PRO A 59 -9.95 -0.99 18.92
N LYS A 60 -9.78 0.33 18.83
CA LYS A 60 -8.51 1.03 19.08
C LYS A 60 -8.70 2.39 19.78
N THR A 61 -7.61 2.91 20.35
CA THR A 61 -7.49 3.96 21.37
C THR A 61 -6.85 5.24 20.78
N GLU A 62 -6.29 6.14 21.61
CA GLU A 62 -5.71 7.40 21.11
C GLU A 62 -4.34 7.26 20.44
N GLU A 63 -3.43 6.44 20.98
CA GLU A 63 -2.12 6.14 20.36
C GLU A 63 -2.30 5.54 18.95
N ASP A 64 -3.37 4.75 18.78
CA ASP A 64 -3.72 4.11 17.53
C ASP A 64 -4.16 5.10 16.43
N LYS A 65 -4.58 6.32 16.77
CA LYS A 65 -4.86 7.39 15.79
C LYS A 65 -3.61 7.79 15.00
N GLN A 66 -2.42 7.54 15.53
CA GLN A 66 -1.16 7.81 14.84
C GLN A 66 -0.81 6.72 13.81
N GLU A 67 -1.29 5.48 13.97
CA GLU A 67 -1.23 4.48 12.88
C GLU A 67 -2.12 4.89 11.70
N GLU A 68 -3.23 5.58 11.97
CA GLU A 68 -4.19 6.00 10.94
C GLU A 68 -3.61 7.05 9.96
N GLU A 69 -2.56 7.79 10.36
CA GLU A 69 -1.78 8.65 9.46
C GLU A 69 -0.90 7.87 8.47
N SER A 70 -0.87 6.53 8.53
CA SER A 70 -0.10 5.67 7.63
C SER A 70 -0.98 4.88 6.65
N ILE A 71 -0.70 4.98 5.35
CA ILE A 71 -1.45 4.29 4.28
C ILE A 71 -0.55 3.27 3.53
N PRO A 72 -0.89 1.97 3.53
CA PRO A 72 -0.08 0.94 2.88
C PRO A 72 -0.21 1.00 1.34
N MET A 73 0.86 1.39 0.64
CA MET A 73 0.86 1.58 -0.81
C MET A 73 2.17 1.15 -1.49
N TRP A 74 2.13 1.07 -2.84
CA TRP A 74 3.29 0.79 -3.67
C TRP A 74 3.97 2.09 -4.11
N ILE A 75 5.19 2.32 -3.60
CA ILE A 75 6.09 3.36 -4.08
C ILE A 75 6.97 2.78 -5.19
N HIS A 76 7.09 3.52 -6.29
CA HIS A 76 8.02 3.25 -7.38
C HIS A 76 9.17 4.24 -7.29
N LEU A 77 10.38 3.71 -7.14
CA LEU A 77 11.64 4.45 -7.05
C LEU A 77 12.38 4.33 -8.39
N THR A 78 12.68 5.46 -9.02
CA THR A 78 13.42 5.57 -10.30
C THR A 78 14.78 6.24 -10.10
N LYS A 79 15.69 6.06 -11.07
CA LYS A 79 17.09 6.53 -11.03
C LYS A 79 17.95 5.96 -9.86
N VAL A 80 17.50 4.89 -9.21
CA VAL A 80 18.23 4.23 -8.11
C VAL A 80 19.51 3.54 -8.67
N PRO A 81 20.72 3.84 -8.15
CA PRO A 81 21.94 3.17 -8.57
C PRO A 81 21.93 1.67 -8.26
N LEU A 82 22.55 0.86 -9.12
CA LEU A 82 22.64 -0.60 -8.95
C LEU A 82 23.23 -1.01 -7.58
N ASN A 83 24.17 -0.24 -7.03
CA ASN A 83 24.76 -0.49 -5.71
C ASN A 83 23.85 -0.14 -4.52
N MET A 84 22.63 0.34 -4.77
CA MET A 84 21.57 0.57 -3.78
C MET A 84 20.37 -0.37 -3.99
N PHE A 85 20.43 -1.27 -4.99
CA PHE A 85 19.32 -2.14 -5.39
C PHE A 85 19.23 -3.41 -4.53
N SER A 86 19.37 -3.26 -3.21
CA SER A 86 19.19 -4.31 -2.20
C SER A 86 18.03 -3.95 -1.26
N TRP A 87 17.66 -4.84 -0.32
CA TRP A 87 16.66 -4.50 0.69
C TRP A 87 17.11 -3.30 1.55
N GLU A 88 18.37 -3.26 1.94
CA GLU A 88 18.97 -2.23 2.79
C GLU A 88 18.98 -0.88 2.07
N GLY A 89 19.42 -0.84 0.81
CA GLY A 89 19.44 0.39 0.02
C GLY A 89 18.04 0.91 -0.33
N LEU A 90 17.13 0.02 -0.73
CA LEU A 90 15.76 0.41 -1.11
C LEU A 90 14.89 0.77 0.10
N SER A 91 15.09 0.13 1.26
CA SER A 91 14.41 0.51 2.51
C SER A 91 14.96 1.81 3.09
N LEU A 92 16.26 2.08 3.02
CA LEU A 92 16.85 3.38 3.38
C LEU A 92 16.29 4.53 2.52
N ILE A 93 16.05 4.27 1.23
CA ILE A 93 15.42 5.26 0.34
C ILE A 93 13.93 5.44 0.70
N ALA A 94 13.20 4.33 0.86
CA ALA A 94 11.76 4.36 1.13
C ALA A 94 11.38 4.81 2.55
N SER A 95 12.30 4.76 3.54
CA SER A 95 12.02 5.17 4.92
C SER A 95 11.70 6.66 5.06
N HIS A 96 12.13 7.47 4.10
CA HIS A 96 11.88 8.91 4.06
C HIS A 96 10.42 9.26 3.70
N VAL A 97 9.60 8.29 3.27
CA VAL A 97 8.18 8.49 2.95
C VAL A 97 7.24 7.64 3.81
N GLY A 98 7.76 6.85 4.76
CA GLY A 98 6.97 5.98 5.62
C GLY A 98 7.75 4.75 6.09
N VAL A 99 7.05 3.71 6.55
CA VAL A 99 7.70 2.47 7.02
C VAL A 99 7.78 1.44 5.88
N PRO A 100 8.98 1.06 5.39
CA PRO A 100 9.12 0.05 4.33
C PRO A 100 8.77 -1.34 4.86
N VAL A 101 7.88 -2.05 4.16
CA VAL A 101 7.34 -3.35 4.59
C VAL A 101 7.93 -4.52 3.80
N ARG A 102 8.02 -4.39 2.47
CA ARG A 102 8.57 -5.44 1.57
C ARG A 102 8.79 -4.91 0.16
N LEU A 103 9.66 -5.58 -0.61
CA LEU A 103 9.81 -5.34 -2.04
C LEU A 103 8.72 -6.07 -2.88
N HIS A 104 8.53 -5.63 -4.12
CA HIS A 104 7.74 -6.36 -5.12
C HIS A 104 8.51 -7.60 -5.61
N PRO A 105 7.84 -8.72 -5.97
CA PRO A 105 8.52 -9.90 -6.50
C PRO A 105 9.43 -9.63 -7.70
N GLU A 106 9.06 -8.70 -8.58
CA GLU A 106 9.89 -8.30 -9.73
C GLU A 106 11.18 -7.58 -9.34
N THR A 107 11.13 -6.79 -8.24
CA THR A 107 12.28 -6.08 -7.69
C THR A 107 13.19 -7.04 -6.93
N LEU A 108 12.62 -8.03 -6.22
CA LEU A 108 13.36 -9.14 -5.60
C LEU A 108 14.04 -10.06 -6.62
N ALA A 109 13.39 -10.27 -7.77
CA ALA A 109 13.94 -11.06 -8.88
C ALA A 109 14.84 -10.25 -9.83
N CYS A 110 15.05 -8.94 -9.56
CA CYS A 110 15.84 -8.03 -10.39
C CYS A 110 15.44 -8.00 -11.89
N PHE A 111 14.14 -8.18 -12.21
CA PHE A 111 13.67 -8.21 -13.61
C PHE A 111 13.84 -6.86 -14.35
N SER A 112 13.90 -5.74 -13.62
CA SER A 112 14.34 -4.45 -14.15
C SER A 112 14.96 -3.63 -13.03
N PHE A 113 16.00 -2.87 -13.37
CA PHE A 113 16.66 -1.90 -12.50
C PHE A 113 16.17 -0.46 -12.70
N GLU A 114 15.30 -0.22 -13.69
CA GLU A 114 14.75 1.10 -13.99
C GLU A 114 13.76 1.58 -12.92
N VAL A 115 13.00 0.65 -12.34
CA VAL A 115 11.95 0.92 -11.35
C VAL A 115 12.01 -0.11 -10.22
N ALA A 116 12.52 0.29 -9.05
CA ALA A 116 12.35 -0.49 -7.83
C ALA A 116 10.96 -0.25 -7.24
N LYS A 117 10.24 -1.31 -6.91
CA LYS A 117 8.87 -1.24 -6.37
C LYS A 117 8.88 -1.69 -4.90
N VAL A 118 8.55 -0.77 -4.00
CA VAL A 118 8.57 -0.98 -2.54
C VAL A 118 7.15 -0.83 -2.00
N PHE A 119 6.72 -1.76 -1.14
CA PHE A 119 5.49 -1.63 -0.37
C PHE A 119 5.81 -0.91 0.94
N VAL A 120 5.15 0.22 1.19
CA VAL A 120 5.46 1.15 2.29
C VAL A 120 4.15 1.55 2.98
N ASN A 121 4.15 1.57 4.30
CA ASN A 121 3.11 2.26 5.07
C ASN A 121 3.45 3.75 5.06
N VAL A 122 2.94 4.47 4.07
CA VAL A 122 3.31 5.86 3.77
C VAL A 122 2.65 6.81 4.74
N ASP A 123 3.46 7.68 5.33
CA ASP A 123 3.00 8.75 6.22
C ASP A 123 2.33 9.86 5.38
N VAL A 124 1.01 10.03 5.54
CA VAL A 124 0.22 11.03 4.81
C VAL A 124 -0.04 12.31 5.60
N SER A 125 0.56 12.46 6.80
CA SER A 125 0.70 13.78 7.45
C SER A 125 1.73 14.66 6.70
N LYS A 126 2.66 14.02 5.97
CA LYS A 126 3.75 14.65 5.23
C LYS A 126 3.46 14.69 3.74
N ALA A 127 3.94 15.74 3.06
CA ALA A 127 3.93 15.80 1.61
C ALA A 127 4.96 14.81 1.04
N LEU A 128 4.52 13.88 0.20
CA LEU A 128 5.40 12.98 -0.53
C LEU A 128 6.39 13.77 -1.41
N PRO A 129 7.72 13.55 -1.28
CA PRO A 129 8.69 14.13 -2.20
C PRO A 129 8.47 13.56 -3.61
N LYS A 130 8.72 14.37 -4.63
CA LYS A 130 8.80 13.88 -6.03
C LYS A 130 10.18 13.32 -6.34
N GLU A 131 11.21 14.00 -5.82
CA GLU A 131 12.62 13.73 -6.05
C GLU A 131 13.38 14.04 -4.75
N MET A 132 14.46 13.30 -4.48
CA MET A 132 15.33 13.58 -3.32
C MET A 132 16.77 13.09 -3.58
N ASN A 133 17.74 13.82 -3.06
CA ASN A 133 19.16 13.49 -3.17
C ASN A 133 19.59 12.54 -2.05
N PHE A 134 20.45 11.59 -2.41
CA PHE A 134 21.09 10.64 -1.53
C PHE A 134 22.59 10.60 -1.81
N SER A 135 23.39 10.19 -0.83
CA SER A 135 24.82 9.92 -1.00
C SER A 135 25.14 8.49 -0.58
N SER A 136 25.94 7.79 -1.40
CA SER A 136 26.41 6.43 -1.11
C SER A 136 27.85 6.28 -1.58
N LYS A 137 28.75 5.85 -0.67
CA LYS A 137 30.19 5.68 -0.93
C LYS A 137 30.85 6.92 -1.58
N GLY A 138 30.46 8.12 -1.15
CA GLY A 138 30.99 9.38 -1.66
C GLY A 138 30.48 9.80 -3.05
N LYS A 139 29.43 9.13 -3.58
CA LYS A 139 28.73 9.53 -4.80
C LYS A 139 27.31 9.97 -4.47
N GLU A 140 26.94 11.16 -4.93
CA GLU A 140 25.58 11.66 -4.85
C GLU A 140 24.74 11.18 -6.04
N PHE A 141 23.45 11.00 -5.81
CA PHE A 141 22.46 10.61 -6.81
C PHE A 141 21.07 11.10 -6.40
N MET A 142 20.23 11.36 -7.39
CA MET A 142 18.85 11.80 -7.18
C MET A 142 17.90 10.64 -7.49
N VAL A 143 17.04 10.30 -6.54
CA VAL A 143 15.98 9.30 -6.69
C VAL A 143 14.65 10.00 -6.87
N GLU A 144 13.84 9.54 -7.82
CA GLU A 144 12.45 10.01 -8.00
C GLU A 144 11.48 9.01 -7.37
N PHE A 145 10.40 9.53 -6.80
CA PHE A 145 9.36 8.78 -6.09
C PHE A 145 8.04 8.97 -6.83
N THR A 146 7.41 7.88 -7.26
CA THR A 146 6.12 7.91 -7.96
C THR A 146 5.14 6.88 -7.43
N ILE A 147 3.84 7.19 -7.45
CA ILE A 147 2.76 6.27 -7.05
C ILE A 147 1.94 5.94 -8.30
N ARG A 148 2.39 4.98 -9.11
CA ARG A 148 1.58 4.53 -10.26
C ARG A 148 0.40 3.70 -9.79
N GLY A 149 -0.80 4.03 -10.27
CA GLY A 149 -2.05 3.41 -9.84
C GLY A 149 -2.80 4.16 -8.75
N SER A 150 -2.27 5.29 -8.25
CA SER A 150 -3.09 6.30 -7.57
C SER A 150 -4.00 6.99 -8.60
N PRO A 151 -5.28 7.26 -8.28
CA PRO A 151 -6.03 8.32 -8.94
C PRO A 151 -5.43 9.67 -8.52
N GLN A 152 -5.82 10.73 -9.20
CA GLN A 152 -5.59 12.09 -8.69
C GLN A 152 -6.71 12.40 -7.69
N GLY A 153 -6.45 12.20 -6.39
CA GLY A 153 -7.39 12.46 -5.30
C GLY A 153 -6.88 12.07 -3.89
N ALA A 154 -7.44 12.70 -2.84
CA ALA A 154 -6.90 12.82 -1.48
C ALA A 154 -7.34 11.75 -0.42
N ASN A 155 -7.16 12.08 0.89
CA ASN A 155 -6.77 11.17 2.00
C ASN A 155 -7.87 10.73 3.04
N ILE A 156 -7.50 9.84 4.00
CA ILE A 156 -7.94 9.77 5.44
C ILE A 156 -9.36 9.17 5.76
N VAL A 157 -9.71 8.48 6.88
CA VAL A 157 -9.01 7.66 7.94
C VAL A 157 -9.95 6.60 8.62
N ILE A 158 -9.44 5.51 9.24
CA ILE A 158 -9.75 4.03 9.15
C ILE A 158 -10.89 3.46 10.08
N ASN A 159 -11.23 2.14 9.97
CA ASN A 159 -11.60 1.15 11.04
C ASN A 159 -12.80 0.18 10.79
N GLY A 160 -12.57 -1.12 10.49
CA GLY A 160 -13.65 -2.13 10.65
C GLY A 160 -13.65 -3.55 10.02
N ASP A 161 -12.54 -4.12 9.55
CA ASP A 161 -12.43 -5.16 8.52
C ASP A 161 -13.02 -4.55 7.25
N MET A 162 -12.18 -3.85 6.49
CA MET A 162 -12.60 -2.64 5.78
C MET A 162 -11.73 -2.36 4.55
N VAL A 163 -12.38 -1.97 3.45
CA VAL A 163 -11.74 -1.67 2.16
C VAL A 163 -12.33 -0.38 1.63
N ARG A 164 -11.48 0.62 1.38
CA ARG A 164 -11.96 2.00 1.18
C ARG A 164 -12.14 2.36 -0.28
N LYS A 165 -13.36 2.73 -0.65
CA LYS A 165 -13.68 3.24 -1.97
C LYS A 165 -13.18 4.68 -2.07
N PHE A 166 -12.18 4.92 -2.92
CA PHE A 166 -11.79 6.27 -3.30
C PHE A 166 -12.96 6.91 -4.07
N VAL A 167 -13.38 8.10 -3.65
CA VAL A 167 -14.41 8.91 -4.31
C VAL A 167 -13.94 10.37 -4.30
N HIS A 168 -14.25 11.08 -5.37
CA HIS A 168 -14.30 12.53 -5.46
C HIS A 168 -15.74 12.91 -5.83
#